data_AF-A0AB34KLZ9-F1
#
_entry.id   AF-A0AB34KLZ9-F1
#
_cell.length_a   1.000
_cell.length_b   1.000
_cell.length_c   1.000
_cell.angle_alpha   90.00
_cell.angle_beta   90.00
_cell.angle_gamma   90.00
#
_symmetry.space_group_name_H-M   'P 1'
#
loop_
_entity.id
_entity.type
_entity.pdbx_description
1 polymer ?
#
loop_
_entity_poly.entity_id
_entity_poly.type
_entity_poly.pdbx_seq_one_letter_code
_entity_poly.pdbx_strand_id
1 'polypeptide(L)'
;MDNATNSTFNGTFDGNGTFNGTSGAFTPPVPKPFWTGLLLPTAYLIILIGSLYSFSSVYRQRQIARASKLEPWFPQHVTRNIYLSLLHLDPEAASDGEKKLSKVPDSVLKAALLKRAVEDIQRIVQLRQAKPALQTLVQRGSVGDELWQRFQRAEQEMELEVKDVVNEANAFAPNWGQVIFQSANEINQNIMLKKRIAEMQAELDSDKAWWENKRAGIQDQFMKELEGDSADAAAAINPPVGRKTNSDDDAVLVEAGGPAQAQGGGKKKGKK
;
A
#
# COMPACT_ATOMS: atom_id res chain seq x y z
N MET A 1 -18.46 -37.41 74.51
CA MET A 1 -17.56 -36.24 74.42
C MET A 1 -17.56 -35.78 72.97
N ASP A 2 -18.71 -35.41 72.43
CA ASP A 2 -19.49 -34.19 72.70
C ASP A 2 -18.72 -32.97 72.19
N ASN A 3 -19.24 -32.28 71.16
CA ASN A 3 -20.03 -31.08 71.43
C ASN A 3 -20.58 -30.50 70.13
N ALA A 4 -21.91 -30.45 70.04
CA ALA A 4 -22.63 -29.62 69.11
C ALA A 4 -22.64 -28.18 69.66
N THR A 5 -22.17 -27.20 68.89
CA THR A 5 -22.40 -25.79 69.22
C THR A 5 -23.59 -25.26 68.44
N ASN A 6 -24.73 -25.45 69.09
CA ASN A 6 -25.96 -24.71 68.88
C ASN A 6 -25.74 -23.27 69.36
N SER A 7 -25.96 -22.26 68.53
CA SER A 7 -26.08 -20.86 68.97
C SER A 7 -27.44 -20.32 68.57
N THR A 8 -28.42 -20.68 69.39
CA THR A 8 -29.68 -19.96 69.53
C THR A 8 -29.38 -18.57 70.09
N PHE A 9 -29.73 -17.50 69.35
CA PHE A 9 -29.93 -16.18 69.95
C PHE A 9 -31.34 -15.68 69.62
N ASN A 10 -31.95 -15.19 70.68
CA ASN A 10 -33.36 -14.97 70.95
C ASN A 10 -33.78 -13.56 70.46
N GLY A 11 -34.99 -13.45 69.92
CA GLY A 11 -35.54 -12.18 69.42
C GLY A 11 -37.04 -12.11 69.63
N THR A 12 -37.41 -11.86 70.89
CA THR A 12 -38.56 -11.11 71.41
C THR A 12 -39.93 -11.33 70.75
N PHE A 13 -40.76 -12.10 71.45
CA PHE A 13 -42.22 -12.05 71.36
C PHE A 13 -42.72 -10.79 72.08
N ASP A 14 -43.06 -9.76 71.31
CA ASP A 14 -43.92 -8.67 71.77
C ASP A 14 -45.27 -8.81 71.07
N GLY A 15 -46.21 -9.41 71.79
CA GLY A 15 -47.61 -9.34 71.43
C GLY A 15 -48.13 -7.91 71.60
N ASN A 16 -48.70 -7.33 70.54
CA ASN A 16 -49.77 -6.37 70.74
C ASN A 16 -50.83 -6.54 69.65
N GLY A 17 -52.03 -6.85 70.09
CA GLY A 17 -53.15 -7.26 69.26
C GLY A 17 -53.72 -6.14 68.40
N THR A 18 -54.32 -6.56 67.30
CA THR A 18 -55.57 -6.01 66.77
C THR A 18 -56.22 -7.12 65.97
N PHE A 19 -56.90 -8.02 66.69
CA PHE A 19 -57.87 -8.93 66.10
C PHE A 19 -59.03 -8.06 65.61
N ASN A 20 -58.98 -7.63 64.35
CA ASN A 20 -60.15 -7.09 63.68
C ASN A 20 -60.78 -8.22 62.89
N GLY A 21 -61.80 -8.83 63.50
CA GLY A 21 -62.59 -9.89 62.91
C GLY A 21 -63.27 -9.43 61.62
N THR A 22 -62.70 -9.81 60.49
CA THR A 22 -63.47 -10.07 59.28
C THR A 22 -63.11 -11.48 58.84
N SER A 23 -64.07 -12.40 58.97
CA SER A 23 -63.99 -13.77 58.47
C SER A 23 -64.03 -13.76 56.94
N GLY A 24 -62.93 -13.31 56.31
CA GLY A 24 -62.65 -13.57 54.92
C GLY A 24 -62.15 -15.01 54.79
N ALA A 25 -62.86 -15.83 54.00
CA ALA A 25 -62.43 -17.20 53.71
C ALA A 25 -60.97 -17.22 53.22
N PHE A 26 -60.11 -18.03 53.83
CA PHE A 26 -58.76 -18.28 53.32
C PHE A 26 -58.88 -19.08 52.03
N THR A 27 -58.84 -18.40 50.89
CA THR A 27 -58.72 -19.04 49.59
C THR A 27 -57.26 -19.40 49.37
N PRO A 28 -56.89 -20.68 49.17
CA PRO A 28 -55.52 -21.02 48.80
C PRO A 28 -55.18 -20.33 47.48
N PRO A 29 -53.97 -19.74 47.34
CA PRO A 29 -53.59 -19.10 46.09
C PRO A 29 -53.60 -20.15 44.97
N VAL A 30 -54.29 -19.82 43.88
CA VAL A 30 -54.44 -20.70 42.72
C VAL A 30 -53.04 -21.13 42.23
N PRO A 31 -52.77 -22.43 41.99
CA PRO A 31 -51.46 -22.87 41.52
C PRO A 31 -51.16 -22.17 40.18
N LYS A 32 -50.07 -21.40 40.15
CA LYS A 32 -49.63 -20.73 38.93
C LYS A 32 -49.31 -21.83 37.90
N PRO A 33 -49.86 -21.75 36.67
CA PRO A 33 -49.64 -22.81 35.68
C PRO A 33 -48.15 -22.92 35.35
N PHE A 34 -47.63 -24.15 35.23
CA PHE A 34 -46.21 -24.46 34.92
C PHE A 34 -45.65 -23.58 33.79
N TRP A 35 -46.48 -23.34 32.77
CA TRP A 35 -46.18 -22.49 31.62
C TRP A 35 -45.81 -21.05 32.00
N THR A 36 -46.36 -20.46 33.07
CA THR A 36 -46.00 -19.09 33.50
C THR A 36 -44.59 -18.98 34.07
N GLY A 37 -44.08 -20.04 34.71
CA GLY A 37 -42.71 -20.09 35.23
C GLY A 37 -41.65 -20.32 34.14
N LEU A 38 -42.02 -21.01 33.05
CA LEU A 38 -41.14 -21.27 31.91
C LEU A 38 -41.18 -20.15 30.85
N LEU A 39 -42.33 -19.51 30.65
CA LEU A 39 -42.53 -18.48 29.63
C LEU A 39 -41.72 -17.20 29.91
N LEU A 40 -41.65 -16.75 31.17
CA LEU A 40 -40.88 -15.55 31.52
C LEU A 40 -39.37 -15.66 31.17
N PRO A 41 -38.64 -16.71 31.62
CA PRO A 41 -37.22 -16.83 31.31
C PRO A 41 -36.95 -17.12 29.82
N THR A 42 -37.84 -17.86 29.15
CA THR A 42 -37.70 -18.11 27.70
C THR A 42 -37.98 -16.86 26.87
N ALA A 43 -39.00 -16.06 27.22
CA ALA A 43 -39.26 -14.77 26.59
C ALA A 43 -38.10 -13.79 26.80
N TYR A 44 -37.51 -13.74 28.00
CA TYR A 44 -36.32 -12.94 28.28
C TYR A 44 -35.14 -13.32 27.37
N LEU A 45 -34.86 -14.63 27.23
CA LEU A 45 -33.81 -15.12 26.32
C LEU A 45 -34.08 -14.78 24.86
N ILE A 46 -35.32 -14.91 24.39
CA ILE A 46 -35.67 -14.56 23.00
C ILE A 46 -35.46 -13.07 22.74
N ILE A 47 -35.87 -12.20 23.67
CA ILE A 47 -35.66 -10.74 23.54
C ILE A 47 -34.16 -10.41 23.59
N LEU A 48 -33.40 -11.07 24.46
CA LEU A 48 -31.96 -10.87 24.59
C LEU A 48 -31.21 -11.33 23.33
N ILE A 49 -31.51 -12.52 22.81
CA ILE A 49 -30.92 -13.05 21.59
C ILE A 49 -31.35 -12.22 20.38
N GLY A 50 -32.62 -11.84 20.29
CA GLY A 50 -33.14 -11.00 19.21
C GLY A 50 -32.52 -9.61 19.18
N SER A 51 -32.37 -8.96 20.34
CA SER A 51 -31.72 -7.66 20.44
C SER A 51 -30.22 -7.74 20.13
N LEU A 52 -29.52 -8.76 20.63
CA LEU A 52 -28.11 -9.00 20.32
C LEU A 52 -27.88 -9.31 18.83
N TYR A 53 -28.74 -10.14 18.23
CA TYR A 53 -28.66 -10.48 16.80
C TYR A 53 -28.91 -9.24 15.94
N SER A 54 -29.95 -8.47 16.25
CA SER A 54 -30.26 -7.21 15.55
C SER A 54 -29.09 -6.23 15.63
N PHE A 55 -28.53 -6.02 16.84
CA PHE A 55 -27.37 -5.15 17.02
C PHE A 55 -26.13 -5.65 16.29
N SER A 56 -25.81 -6.95 16.39
CA SER A 56 -24.65 -7.56 15.71
C SER A 56 -24.77 -7.44 14.19
N SER A 57 -25.96 -7.70 13.64
CA SER A 57 -26.24 -7.58 12.21
C SER A 57 -26.06 -6.14 11.72
N VAL A 58 -26.70 -5.17 12.38
CA VAL A 58 -26.60 -3.75 11.99
C VAL A 58 -25.18 -3.22 12.17
N TYR A 59 -24.49 -3.58 13.25
CA TYR A 59 -23.10 -3.19 13.49
C TYR A 59 -22.18 -3.73 12.39
N ARG A 60 -22.31 -5.02 12.06
CA ARG A 60 -21.50 -5.65 11.01
C ARG A 60 -21.85 -5.10 9.62
N GLN A 61 -23.12 -4.85 9.32
CA GLN A 61 -23.54 -4.18 8.08
C GLN A 61 -22.93 -2.78 7.97
N ARG A 62 -22.94 -1.99 9.06
CA ARG A 62 -22.31 -0.67 9.09
C ARG A 62 -20.80 -0.76 8.91
N GLN A 63 -20.15 -1.75 9.52
CA GLN A 63 -18.72 -1.99 9.36
C GLN A 63 -18.38 -2.34 7.91
N ILE A 64 -19.15 -3.23 7.27
CA ILE A 64 -18.99 -3.59 5.86
C ILE A 64 -19.24 -2.38 4.95
N ALA A 65 -20.28 -1.58 5.23
CA ALA A 65 -20.59 -0.38 4.46
C ALA A 65 -19.53 0.73 4.62
N ARG A 66 -18.88 0.83 5.78
CA ARG A 66 -17.73 1.72 5.99
C ARG A 66 -16.52 1.21 5.21
N ALA A 67 -16.27 -0.09 5.26
CA ALA A 67 -15.20 -0.73 4.52
C ALA A 67 -15.39 -0.54 3.00
N SER A 68 -16.62 -0.66 2.47
CA SER A 68 -16.90 -0.52 1.03
C SER A 68 -16.81 0.93 0.52
N LYS A 69 -16.84 1.93 1.40
CA LYS A 69 -16.66 3.35 1.04
C LYS A 69 -15.21 3.78 0.92
N LEU A 70 -14.28 2.91 1.35
CA LEU A 70 -12.86 3.19 1.20
C LEU A 70 -12.50 3.23 -0.27
N GLU A 71 -11.67 4.20 -0.63
CA GLU A 71 -11.18 4.35 -1.99
C GLU A 71 -10.44 3.08 -2.45
N PRO A 72 -10.60 2.66 -3.72
CA PRO A 72 -9.80 1.60 -4.31
C PRO A 72 -8.30 1.92 -4.24
N TRP A 73 -7.47 0.91 -3.95
CA TRP A 73 -6.02 1.08 -3.89
C TRP A 73 -5.41 1.36 -5.26
N PHE A 74 -5.91 0.65 -6.28
CA PHE A 74 -5.49 0.82 -7.68
C PHE A 74 -6.54 1.60 -8.47
N PRO A 75 -6.12 2.35 -9.49
CA PRO A 75 -7.05 2.94 -10.44
C PRO A 75 -7.80 1.85 -11.19
N GLN A 76 -8.90 2.25 -11.83
CA GLN A 76 -9.74 1.38 -12.63
C GLN A 76 -8.91 0.56 -13.64
N HIS A 77 -9.23 -0.72 -13.77
CA HIS A 77 -8.48 -1.66 -14.58
C HIS A 77 -8.82 -1.53 -16.08
N VAL A 78 -8.11 -0.63 -16.78
CA VAL A 78 -8.39 -0.31 -18.18
C VAL A 78 -8.26 -1.52 -19.10
N THR A 79 -7.18 -2.31 -18.98
CA THR A 79 -6.94 -3.48 -19.84
C THR A 79 -7.99 -4.58 -19.68
N ARG A 80 -8.43 -4.86 -18.45
CA ARG A 80 -9.60 -5.70 -18.14
C ARG A 80 -10.86 -5.17 -18.80
N ASN A 81 -11.16 -3.88 -18.65
CA ASN A 81 -12.35 -3.29 -19.25
C ASN A 81 -12.32 -3.38 -20.78
N ILE A 82 -11.17 -3.17 -21.40
CA ILE A 82 -10.99 -3.35 -22.85
C ILE A 82 -11.30 -4.81 -23.21
N TYR A 83 -10.70 -5.79 -22.53
CA TYR A 83 -10.96 -7.20 -22.77
C TYR A 83 -12.44 -7.57 -22.62
N LEU A 84 -13.08 -7.15 -21.52
CA LEU A 84 -14.51 -7.39 -21.30
C LEU A 84 -15.36 -6.67 -22.35
N SER A 85 -15.02 -5.45 -22.75
CA SER A 85 -15.73 -4.73 -23.80
C SER A 85 -15.62 -5.44 -25.16
N LEU A 86 -14.45 -6.02 -25.47
CA LEU A 86 -14.26 -6.85 -26.67
C LEU A 86 -15.06 -8.15 -26.62
N LEU A 87 -15.26 -8.72 -25.42
CA LEU A 87 -16.04 -9.94 -25.24
C LEU A 87 -17.55 -9.70 -25.41
N HIS A 88 -18.04 -8.55 -24.93
CA HIS A 88 -19.46 -8.16 -25.01
C HIS A 88 -19.79 -7.33 -26.26
N LEU A 89 -18.89 -7.27 -27.24
CA LEU A 89 -19.14 -6.54 -28.48
C LEU A 89 -20.16 -7.32 -29.32
N ASP A 90 -21.43 -6.92 -29.25
CA ASP A 90 -22.52 -7.57 -29.98
C ASP A 90 -22.40 -7.30 -31.48
N PRO A 91 -22.37 -8.36 -32.32
CA PRO A 91 -22.22 -8.20 -33.77
C PRO A 91 -23.43 -7.57 -34.46
N GLU A 92 -24.58 -7.47 -33.78
CA GLU A 92 -25.79 -6.83 -34.29
C GLU A 92 -25.86 -5.31 -34.01
N ALA A 93 -25.01 -4.78 -33.13
CA ALA A 93 -24.91 -3.35 -32.85
C ALA A 93 -24.00 -2.60 -33.86
N ALA A 94 -23.32 -3.33 -34.74
CA ALA A 94 -22.50 -2.76 -35.81
C ALA A 94 -23.40 -2.26 -36.94
N SER A 95 -23.66 -0.95 -36.94
CA SER A 95 -24.45 -0.23 -37.96
C SER A 95 -24.00 -0.55 -39.39
N ASP A 96 -24.98 -0.59 -40.30
CA ASP A 96 -25.01 -1.07 -41.69
C ASP A 96 -23.92 -0.65 -42.71
N GLY A 97 -22.80 -0.05 -42.32
CA GLY A 97 -21.84 0.58 -43.25
C GLY A 97 -20.43 -0.01 -43.33
N GLU A 98 -19.96 -0.76 -42.33
CA GLU A 98 -18.57 -1.23 -42.27
C GLU A 98 -18.52 -2.75 -42.19
N LYS A 99 -17.62 -3.35 -42.99
CA LYS A 99 -17.44 -4.81 -43.20
C LYS A 99 -17.80 -5.61 -41.95
N LYS A 100 -18.92 -6.36 -42.00
CA LYS A 100 -19.44 -7.23 -40.93
C LYS A 100 -18.36 -8.20 -40.41
N LEU A 101 -17.54 -7.75 -39.46
CA LEU A 101 -16.74 -8.63 -38.60
C LEU A 101 -17.69 -9.17 -37.54
N SER A 102 -18.45 -10.19 -37.93
CA SER A 102 -19.48 -10.87 -37.12
C SER A 102 -19.00 -11.41 -35.77
N LYS A 103 -17.69 -11.40 -35.49
CA LYS A 103 -17.09 -11.74 -34.20
C LYS A 103 -15.67 -11.19 -34.12
N VAL A 104 -15.25 -10.68 -32.95
CA VAL A 104 -13.85 -10.36 -32.67
C VAL A 104 -13.02 -11.65 -32.79
N PRO A 105 -11.90 -11.65 -33.54
CA PRO A 105 -11.10 -12.86 -33.70
C PRO A 105 -10.44 -13.27 -32.38
N ASP A 106 -10.37 -14.59 -32.13
CA ASP A 106 -9.82 -15.15 -30.90
C ASP A 106 -8.35 -14.77 -30.66
N SER A 107 -7.59 -14.48 -31.71
CA SER A 107 -6.21 -13.98 -31.60
C SER A 107 -6.15 -12.62 -30.88
N VAL A 108 -7.11 -11.73 -31.15
CA VAL A 108 -7.23 -10.42 -30.50
C VAL A 108 -7.68 -10.57 -29.06
N LEU A 109 -8.62 -11.48 -28.76
CA LEU A 109 -9.05 -11.76 -27.39
C LEU A 109 -7.91 -12.36 -26.55
N LYS A 110 -7.15 -13.30 -27.10
CA LYS A 110 -5.96 -13.87 -26.43
C LYS A 110 -4.89 -12.80 -26.18
N ALA A 111 -4.65 -11.91 -27.14
CA ALA A 111 -3.72 -10.79 -26.97
C ALA A 111 -4.19 -9.80 -25.90
N ALA A 112 -5.49 -9.48 -25.87
CA ALA A 112 -6.09 -8.61 -24.85
C ALA A 112 -6.00 -9.24 -23.45
N LEU A 113 -6.26 -10.54 -23.32
CA LEU A 113 -6.10 -11.27 -22.06
C LEU A 113 -4.63 -11.27 -21.60
N LEU A 114 -3.67 -11.43 -22.51
CA LEU A 114 -2.25 -11.34 -22.18
C LEU A 114 -1.86 -9.92 -21.71
N LYS A 115 -2.41 -8.87 -22.33
CA LYS A 115 -2.21 -7.48 -21.89
C LYS A 115 -2.83 -7.21 -20.52
N ARG A 116 -3.98 -7.81 -20.21
CA ARG A 116 -4.58 -7.81 -18.85
C ARG A 116 -3.63 -8.47 -17.85
N ALA A 117 -3.14 -9.68 -18.14
CA ALA A 117 -2.19 -10.39 -17.28
C ALA A 117 -0.87 -9.62 -17.02
N VAL A 118 -0.37 -8.87 -18.01
CA VAL A 118 0.83 -8.02 -17.85
C VAL A 118 0.57 -6.88 -16.85
N GLU A 119 -0.59 -6.23 -16.93
CA GLU A 119 -1.00 -5.19 -15.98
C GLU A 119 -1.17 -5.77 -14.57
N ASP A 120 -1.76 -6.97 -14.44
CA ASP A 120 -1.89 -7.67 -13.15
C ASP A 120 -0.51 -7.94 -12.52
N ILE A 121 0.47 -8.41 -13.30
CA ILE A 121 1.85 -8.58 -12.81
C ILE A 121 2.43 -7.26 -12.31
N GLN A 122 2.23 -6.15 -13.03
CA GLN A 122 2.72 -4.85 -12.59
C GLN A 122 2.12 -4.44 -11.25
N ARG A 123 0.81 -4.64 -11.07
CA ARG A 123 0.11 -4.35 -9.81
C ARG A 123 0.57 -5.28 -8.67
N ILE A 124 0.75 -6.57 -8.93
CA ILE A 124 1.27 -7.55 -7.96
C ILE A 124 2.67 -7.16 -7.50
N VAL A 125 3.55 -6.80 -8.43
CA VAL A 125 4.92 -6.37 -8.10
C VAL A 125 4.89 -5.11 -7.22
N GLN A 126 4.02 -4.15 -7.53
CA GLN A 126 3.82 -2.96 -6.69
C GLN A 126 3.33 -3.31 -5.28
N LEU A 127 2.31 -4.18 -5.14
CA LEU A 127 1.82 -4.63 -3.84
C LEU A 127 2.93 -5.32 -3.03
N ARG A 128 3.67 -6.24 -3.65
CA ARG A 128 4.76 -6.98 -2.99
C ARG A 128 5.88 -6.07 -2.50
N GLN A 129 6.23 -5.04 -3.28
CA GLN A 129 7.24 -4.06 -2.89
C GLN A 129 6.76 -3.14 -1.75
N ALA A 130 5.47 -2.76 -1.75
CA ALA A 130 4.91 -1.87 -0.73
C ALA A 130 4.64 -2.56 0.63
N LYS A 131 4.34 -3.86 0.63
CA LYS A 131 3.94 -4.61 1.84
C LYS A 131 4.90 -4.49 3.04
N PRO A 132 6.22 -4.76 2.93
CA PRO A 132 7.12 -4.71 4.08
C PRO A 132 7.30 -3.30 4.65
N ALA A 133 7.35 -2.29 3.78
CA ALA A 133 7.42 -0.89 4.19
C ALA A 133 6.15 -0.49 4.96
N LEU A 134 4.98 -0.82 4.43
CA LEU A 134 3.71 -0.50 5.05
C LEU A 134 3.53 -1.19 6.40
N GLN A 135 3.90 -2.48 6.51
CA GLN A 135 3.87 -3.21 7.79
C GLN A 135 4.71 -2.52 8.88
N THR A 136 5.89 -2.02 8.51
CA THR A 136 6.75 -1.29 9.45
C THR A 136 6.12 0.03 9.90
N LEU A 137 5.49 0.76 8.98
CA LEU A 137 4.82 2.03 9.29
C LEU A 137 3.58 1.83 10.18
N VAL A 138 2.82 0.75 9.97
CA VAL A 138 1.66 0.38 10.80
C VAL A 138 2.09 0.03 12.22
N GLN A 139 3.16 -0.76 12.38
CA GLN A 139 3.71 -1.10 13.71
C GLN A 139 4.19 0.14 14.49
N ARG A 140 4.68 1.17 13.77
CA ARG A 140 5.08 2.45 14.36
C ARG A 140 3.89 3.37 14.68
N GLY A 141 2.68 3.02 14.27
CA GLY A 141 1.49 3.84 14.45
C GLY A 141 1.48 5.13 13.61
N SER A 142 2.39 5.28 12.64
CA SER A 142 2.50 6.47 11.80
C SER A 142 1.50 6.48 10.62
N VAL A 143 0.80 5.37 10.42
CA VAL A 143 -0.18 5.15 9.35
C VAL A 143 -1.46 4.60 9.96
N GLY A 144 -2.62 5.08 9.51
CA GLY A 144 -3.92 4.61 9.99
C GLY A 144 -4.23 3.17 9.58
N ASP A 145 -4.95 2.44 10.44
CA ASP A 145 -5.39 1.05 10.18
C ASP A 145 -6.26 0.94 8.92
N GLU A 146 -6.98 2.01 8.57
CA GLU A 146 -7.75 2.10 7.32
C GLU A 146 -6.89 1.85 6.07
N LEU A 147 -5.67 2.41 6.01
CA LEU A 147 -4.78 2.22 4.86
C LEU A 147 -4.31 0.76 4.76
N TRP A 148 -4.04 0.14 5.90
CA TRP A 148 -3.67 -1.26 5.97
C TRP A 148 -4.82 -2.17 5.52
N GLN A 149 -6.05 -1.88 5.95
CA GLN A 149 -7.25 -2.60 5.49
C GLN A 149 -7.48 -2.43 3.98
N ARG A 150 -7.27 -1.21 3.43
CA ARG A 150 -7.33 -0.96 1.98
C ARG A 150 -6.29 -1.79 1.22
N PHE A 151 -5.07 -1.85 1.73
CA PHE A 151 -3.99 -2.64 1.15
C PHE A 151 -4.31 -4.15 1.15
N GLN A 152 -4.79 -4.69 2.27
CA GLN A 152 -5.18 -6.11 2.36
C GLN A 152 -6.33 -6.46 1.42
N ARG A 153 -7.30 -5.56 1.26
CA ARG A 153 -8.37 -5.73 0.27
C ARG A 153 -7.81 -5.77 -1.15
N ALA A 154 -6.92 -4.85 -1.49
CA ALA A 154 -6.31 -4.82 -2.82
C ALA A 154 -5.51 -6.08 -3.12
N GLU A 155 -4.83 -6.65 -2.11
CA GLU A 155 -4.17 -7.95 -2.23
C GLU A 155 -5.16 -9.07 -2.54
N GLN A 156 -6.27 -9.14 -1.81
CA GLN A 156 -7.33 -10.14 -2.06
C GLN A 156 -8.00 -9.95 -3.42
N GLU A 157 -8.29 -8.72 -3.82
CA GLU A 157 -8.87 -8.39 -5.13
C GLU A 157 -7.94 -8.81 -6.26
N MET A 158 -6.64 -8.58 -6.11
CA MET A 158 -5.62 -9.01 -7.08
C MET A 158 -5.48 -10.53 -7.14
N GLU A 159 -5.59 -11.24 -6.00
CA GLU A 159 -5.59 -12.72 -5.99
C GLU A 159 -6.80 -13.31 -6.73
N LEU A 160 -7.97 -12.67 -6.60
CA LEU A 160 -9.17 -13.07 -7.35
C LEU A 160 -8.99 -12.81 -8.84
N GLU A 161 -8.50 -11.63 -9.21
CA GLU A 161 -8.24 -11.27 -10.60
C GLU A 161 -7.26 -12.25 -11.28
N VAL A 162 -6.18 -12.63 -10.58
CA VAL A 162 -5.24 -13.66 -11.07
C VAL A 162 -5.93 -15.00 -11.31
N LYS A 163 -6.77 -15.45 -10.37
CA LYS A 163 -7.52 -16.71 -10.54
C LYS A 163 -8.46 -16.64 -11.74
N ASP A 164 -9.15 -15.52 -11.91
CA ASP A 164 -10.05 -15.30 -13.04
C ASP A 164 -9.29 -15.35 -14.37
N VAL A 165 -8.14 -14.66 -14.47
CA VAL A 165 -7.29 -14.70 -15.68
C VAL A 165 -6.77 -16.11 -15.97
N VAL A 166 -6.36 -16.88 -14.96
CA VAL A 166 -5.96 -18.29 -15.14
C VAL A 166 -7.12 -19.13 -15.68
N ASN A 167 -8.31 -18.96 -15.11
CA ASN A 167 -9.51 -19.70 -15.52
C ASN A 167 -9.91 -19.35 -16.96
N GLU A 168 -9.91 -18.06 -17.30
CA GLU A 168 -10.19 -17.58 -18.67
C GLU A 168 -9.14 -18.08 -19.68
N ALA A 169 -7.86 -18.06 -19.31
CA ALA A 169 -6.80 -18.60 -20.16
C ALA A 169 -7.01 -20.10 -20.41
N ASN A 170 -7.36 -20.87 -19.39
CA ASN A 170 -7.67 -22.29 -19.56
C ASN A 170 -8.92 -22.54 -20.41
N ALA A 171 -9.89 -21.61 -20.40
CA ALA A 171 -11.05 -21.67 -21.29
C ALA A 171 -10.68 -21.46 -22.76
N PHE A 172 -9.69 -20.63 -23.06
CA PHE A 172 -9.18 -20.43 -24.42
C PHE A 172 -8.27 -21.56 -24.93
N ALA A 173 -7.45 -22.13 -24.06
CA ALA A 173 -6.56 -23.23 -24.38
C ALA A 173 -6.20 -24.03 -23.11
N PRO A 174 -6.32 -25.37 -23.12
CA PRO A 174 -5.94 -26.19 -21.97
C PRO A 174 -4.49 -25.93 -21.55
N ASN A 175 -4.24 -25.87 -20.24
CA ASN A 175 -2.94 -25.60 -19.62
C ASN A 175 -2.34 -24.20 -19.89
N TRP A 176 -3.03 -23.32 -20.63
CA TRP A 176 -2.49 -21.99 -20.90
C TRP A 176 -2.42 -21.11 -19.64
N GLY A 177 -3.33 -21.31 -18.69
CA GLY A 177 -3.32 -20.60 -17.41
C GLY A 177 -2.07 -20.84 -16.56
N GLN A 178 -1.34 -21.94 -16.76
CA GLN A 178 -0.08 -22.21 -16.06
C GLN A 178 1.09 -21.36 -16.58
N VAL A 179 1.06 -21.00 -17.88
CA VAL A 179 2.17 -20.32 -18.56
C VAL A 179 1.91 -18.84 -18.84
N ILE A 180 0.64 -18.42 -18.88
CA ILE A 180 0.27 -17.03 -19.24
C ILE A 180 0.98 -15.98 -18.37
N PHE A 181 1.08 -16.21 -17.06
CA PHE A 181 1.76 -15.30 -16.14
C PHE A 181 3.28 -15.35 -16.23
N GLN A 182 3.85 -16.48 -16.66
CA GLN A 182 5.29 -16.55 -16.97
C GLN A 182 5.59 -15.66 -18.18
N SER A 183 4.82 -15.82 -19.27
CA SER A 183 4.94 -14.97 -20.45
C SER A 183 4.67 -13.49 -20.15
N ALA A 184 3.66 -13.19 -19.33
CA ALA A 184 3.36 -11.82 -18.92
C ALA A 184 4.49 -11.19 -18.11
N ASN A 185 5.13 -11.95 -17.23
CA ASN A 185 6.31 -11.49 -16.48
C ASN A 185 7.48 -11.14 -17.42
N GLU A 186 7.81 -12.01 -18.37
CA GLU A 186 8.87 -11.75 -19.35
C GLU A 186 8.57 -10.51 -20.21
N ILE A 187 7.32 -10.34 -20.63
CA ILE A 187 6.88 -9.14 -21.36
C ILE A 187 7.05 -7.89 -20.51
N ASN A 188 6.64 -7.93 -19.24
CA ASN A 188 6.78 -6.80 -18.33
C ASN A 188 8.27 -6.42 -18.13
N GLN A 189 9.14 -7.40 -17.93
CA GLN A 189 10.58 -7.17 -17.82
C GLN A 189 11.16 -6.56 -19.11
N ASN A 190 10.74 -7.05 -20.29
CA ASN A 190 11.15 -6.49 -21.57
C ASN A 190 10.71 -5.03 -21.74
N ILE A 191 9.48 -4.70 -21.35
CA ILE A 191 8.96 -3.32 -21.38
C ILE A 191 9.79 -2.41 -20.49
N MET A 192 10.10 -2.84 -19.27
CA MET A 192 10.92 -2.05 -18.33
C MET A 192 12.35 -1.83 -18.85
N LEU A 193 12.95 -2.86 -19.46
CA LEU A 193 14.27 -2.74 -20.07
C LEU A 193 14.25 -1.75 -21.24
N LYS A 194 13.28 -1.87 -22.15
CA LYS A 194 13.12 -0.95 -23.30
C LYS A 194 12.90 0.49 -22.84
N LYS A 195 12.10 0.70 -21.79
CA LYS A 195 11.86 2.02 -21.22
C LYS A 195 13.16 2.65 -20.71
N ARG A 196 13.97 1.92 -19.93
CA ARG A 196 15.28 2.40 -19.45
C ARG A 196 16.24 2.70 -20.58
N ILE A 197 16.29 1.85 -21.61
CA ILE A 197 17.14 2.11 -22.80
C ILE A 197 16.69 3.39 -23.50
N ALA A 198 15.37 3.60 -23.67
CA ALA A 198 14.84 4.80 -24.30
C ALA A 198 15.15 6.06 -23.48
N GLU A 199 15.07 5.99 -22.15
CA GLU A 199 15.46 7.08 -21.24
C GLU A 199 16.95 7.44 -21.40
N MET A 200 17.86 6.44 -21.37
CA MET A 200 19.29 6.67 -21.60
C MET A 200 19.58 7.23 -23.01
N GLN A 201 18.84 6.77 -24.02
CA GLN A 201 19.00 7.25 -25.39
C GLN A 201 18.57 8.73 -25.52
N ALA A 202 17.58 9.17 -24.74
CA ALA A 202 17.10 10.54 -24.74
C ALA A 202 18.10 11.52 -24.09
N GLU A 203 18.84 11.08 -23.07
CA GLU A 203 19.88 11.88 -22.40
C GLU A 203 21.17 12.00 -23.22
N LEU A 204 21.38 11.09 -24.16
CA LEU A 204 22.61 11.00 -24.97
C LEU A 204 22.93 12.31 -25.73
N ASP A 205 21.92 12.98 -26.29
CA ASP A 205 22.15 14.19 -27.10
C ASP A 205 22.47 15.40 -26.22
N SER A 206 21.85 15.52 -25.04
CA SER A 206 22.22 16.55 -24.06
C SER A 206 23.62 16.32 -23.51
N ASP A 207 23.99 15.07 -23.23
CA ASP A 207 25.32 14.72 -22.74
C ASP A 207 26.41 15.00 -23.78
N LYS A 208 26.13 14.72 -25.05
CA LYS A 208 27.02 15.11 -26.15
C LYS A 208 27.19 16.63 -26.24
N ALA A 209 26.11 17.39 -26.19
CA ALA A 209 26.19 18.85 -26.24
C ALA A 209 26.97 19.42 -25.04
N TRP A 210 26.74 18.87 -23.85
CA TRP A 210 27.50 19.21 -22.65
C TRP A 210 28.99 18.88 -22.80
N TRP A 211 29.32 17.71 -23.34
CA TRP A 211 30.70 17.27 -23.55
C TRP A 211 31.44 18.14 -24.57
N GLU A 212 30.78 18.49 -25.66
CA GLU A 212 31.34 19.39 -26.69
C GLU A 212 31.63 20.78 -26.12
N ASN A 213 30.70 21.37 -25.36
CA ASN A 213 30.90 22.65 -24.69
C ASN A 213 32.07 22.58 -23.68
N LYS A 214 32.15 21.49 -22.92
CA LYS A 214 33.25 21.28 -21.96
C LYS A 214 34.59 21.13 -22.67
N ARG A 215 34.63 20.41 -23.80
CA ARG A 215 35.84 20.25 -24.61
C ARG A 215 36.30 21.57 -25.22
N ALA A 216 35.38 22.37 -25.76
CA ALA A 216 35.68 23.70 -26.26
C ALA A 216 36.27 24.59 -25.15
N GLY A 217 35.65 24.61 -23.96
CA GLY A 217 36.18 25.36 -22.82
C GLY A 217 37.59 24.93 -22.38
N ILE A 218 37.90 23.63 -22.42
CA ILE A 218 39.25 23.11 -22.14
C ILE A 218 40.25 23.54 -23.21
N GLN A 219 39.87 23.49 -24.49
CA GLN A 219 40.72 23.93 -25.60
C GLN A 219 41.03 25.44 -25.51
N ASP A 220 40.02 26.25 -25.20
CA ASP A 220 40.18 27.70 -25.04
C ASP A 220 41.11 28.05 -23.88
N GLN A 221 40.97 27.36 -22.73
CA GLN A 221 41.86 27.55 -21.58
C GLN A 221 43.30 27.18 -21.92
N PHE A 222 43.52 26.05 -22.60
CA PHE A 222 44.86 25.62 -23.01
C PHE A 222 45.52 26.59 -24.00
N MET A 223 44.78 27.08 -25.00
CA MET A 223 45.30 28.08 -25.94
C MET A 223 45.65 29.39 -25.24
N LYS A 224 44.82 29.82 -24.28
CA LYS A 224 45.09 31.01 -23.47
C LYS A 224 46.33 30.87 -22.60
N GLU A 225 46.58 29.68 -22.03
CA GLU A 225 47.81 29.38 -21.29
C GLU A 225 49.03 29.40 -22.23
N LEU A 226 48.95 28.80 -23.42
CA LEU A 226 50.04 28.87 -24.40
C LEU A 226 50.35 30.31 -24.83
N GLU A 227 49.32 31.12 -25.09
CA GLU A 227 49.50 32.53 -25.45
C GLU A 227 50.08 33.35 -24.28
N GLY A 228 49.69 33.03 -23.05
CA GLY A 228 50.30 33.58 -21.83
C GLY A 228 51.79 33.23 -21.73
N ASP A 229 52.14 31.94 -21.84
CA ASP A 229 53.53 31.47 -21.86
C ASP A 229 54.33 32.04 -23.05
N SER A 230 53.68 32.22 -24.21
CA SER A 230 54.29 32.84 -25.40
C SER A 230 54.52 34.34 -25.22
N ALA A 231 53.60 35.03 -24.55
CA ALA A 231 53.73 36.44 -24.22
C ALA A 231 54.80 36.65 -23.15
N ASP A 232 54.90 35.76 -22.16
CA ASP A 232 55.94 35.74 -21.14
C ASP A 232 57.32 35.38 -21.74
N ALA A 233 57.37 34.45 -22.71
CA ALA A 233 58.57 34.14 -23.48
C ALA A 233 58.98 35.25 -24.46
N ALA A 234 58.02 35.94 -25.08
CA ALA A 234 58.28 37.09 -25.94
C ALA A 234 58.71 38.34 -25.16
N ALA A 235 58.18 38.54 -23.94
CA ALA A 235 58.62 39.57 -23.01
C ALA A 235 60.05 39.31 -22.47
N ALA A 236 60.48 38.04 -22.40
CA ALA A 236 61.86 37.68 -22.07
C ALA A 236 62.87 37.95 -23.21
N ILE A 237 62.42 38.10 -24.47
CA ILE A 237 63.29 38.34 -25.64
C ILE A 237 63.50 39.85 -25.92
N ASN A 238 62.64 40.73 -25.40
CA ASN A 238 62.85 42.19 -25.42
C ASN A 238 62.43 42.80 -24.07
N PRO A 239 63.37 43.09 -23.15
CA PRO A 239 63.01 43.73 -21.90
C PRO A 239 62.70 45.22 -22.16
N PRO A 240 61.50 45.73 -21.80
CA PRO A 240 61.32 47.17 -21.69
C PRO A 240 62.07 47.65 -20.45
N VAL A 241 62.98 48.60 -20.66
CA VAL A 241 63.68 49.30 -19.58
C VAL A 241 62.65 50.04 -18.72
N GLY A 242 62.44 49.49 -17.52
CA GLY A 242 62.04 50.23 -16.33
C GLY A 242 60.55 50.35 -16.06
N ARG A 243 60.04 49.52 -15.15
CA ARG A 243 59.28 50.03 -13.99
C ARG A 243 59.17 49.03 -12.84
N LYS A 244 59.78 49.44 -11.72
CA LYS A 244 59.47 49.16 -10.30
C LYS A 244 59.11 47.73 -9.90
N THR A 245 60.09 47.13 -9.25
CA THR A 245 59.95 46.21 -8.12
C THR A 245 58.90 46.71 -7.13
N ASN A 246 57.86 45.93 -6.88
CA ASN A 246 57.18 45.89 -5.58
C ASN A 246 57.01 44.42 -5.22
N SER A 247 57.87 44.00 -4.29
CA SER A 247 57.69 42.85 -3.41
C SER A 247 56.37 43.00 -2.68
N ASP A 248 55.59 41.93 -2.57
CA ASP A 248 55.13 41.41 -1.28
C ASP A 248 54.69 39.96 -1.45
N ASP A 249 55.35 39.10 -0.66
CA ASP A 249 55.00 37.73 -0.38
C ASP A 249 53.54 37.63 0.13
N ASP A 250 52.70 36.84 -0.54
CA ASP A 250 51.54 36.25 0.11
C ASP A 250 51.52 34.75 -0.16
N ALA A 251 52.06 34.03 0.81
CA ALA A 251 52.15 32.59 0.86
C ALA A 251 50.73 32.00 0.93
N VAL A 252 50.34 31.24 -0.10
CA VAL A 252 49.11 30.46 -0.11
C VAL A 252 49.20 29.38 0.98
N LEU A 253 48.53 29.67 2.10
CA LEU A 253 48.11 28.70 3.09
C LEU A 253 47.14 27.71 2.45
N VAL A 254 47.58 26.46 2.35
CA VAL A 254 46.71 25.32 2.06
C VAL A 254 45.83 25.09 3.29
N GLU A 255 44.57 25.52 3.23
CA GLU A 255 43.54 25.07 4.17
C GLU A 255 42.50 24.21 3.45
N ALA A 256 42.58 22.91 3.77
CA ALA A 256 41.57 21.92 3.48
C ALA A 256 40.30 22.22 4.30
N GLY A 257 39.16 22.34 3.62
CA GLY A 257 37.87 22.59 4.28
C GLY A 257 36.70 21.99 3.50
N GLY A 258 36.58 20.66 3.51
CA GLY A 258 35.35 19.97 3.12
C GLY A 258 34.24 20.17 4.17
N PRO A 259 32.95 20.08 3.79
CA PRO A 259 31.85 20.46 4.64
C PRO A 259 31.64 19.46 5.78
N ALA A 260 31.28 20.00 6.94
CA ALA A 260 30.92 19.26 8.14
C ALA A 260 29.86 18.18 7.86
N GLN A 261 30.22 16.93 8.14
CA GLN A 261 29.25 15.92 8.56
C GLN A 261 29.67 15.41 9.93
N ALA A 262 28.75 15.57 10.88
CA ALA A 262 28.90 15.15 12.25
C ALA A 262 29.01 13.63 12.38
N GLN A 263 29.70 13.25 13.46
CA GLN A 263 29.44 12.10 14.32
C GLN A 263 30.26 10.81 14.08
N GLY A 264 30.98 10.39 15.13
CA GLY A 264 31.31 8.98 15.35
C GLY A 264 32.70 8.71 15.92
N GLY A 265 32.83 8.70 17.24
CA GLY A 265 34.09 8.44 17.94
C GLY A 265 34.66 7.01 17.78
N GLY A 266 35.99 6.92 17.85
CA GLY A 266 36.75 5.67 17.94
C GLY A 266 38.02 5.85 18.77
N LYS A 267 37.93 5.54 20.06
CA LYS A 267 39.00 5.68 21.07
C LYS A 267 40.08 4.60 20.86
N LYS A 268 41.31 5.01 20.54
CA LYS A 268 42.50 4.13 20.53
C LYS A 268 43.00 3.92 21.97
N LYS A 269 43.14 2.66 22.36
CA LYS A 269 43.68 2.21 23.65
C LYS A 269 45.21 2.36 23.61
N GLY A 270 45.74 3.24 24.45
CA GLY A 270 47.16 3.40 24.73
C GLY A 270 47.65 2.36 25.74
N LYS A 271 48.89 1.93 25.52
CA LYS A 271 49.67 0.96 26.27
C LYS A 271 50.25 1.61 27.54
N LYS A 272 50.00 1.01 28.70
CA LYS A 272 50.91 0.89 29.84
C LYS A 272 50.59 -0.44 30.53
#